data_AF-F4S1F7-F1
#
_entry.id   AF-F4S1F7-F1
#
_cell.length_a   1.000
_cell.length_b   1.000
_cell.length_c   1.000
_cell.angle_alpha   90.00
_cell.angle_beta   90.00
_cell.angle_gamma   90.00
#
_symmetry.space_group_name_H-M   'P 1'
#
loop_
_entity.id
_entity.type
_entity.pdbx_description
1 polymer ?
#
loop_
_entity_poly.entity_id
_entity_poly.type
_entity_poly.pdbx_seq_one_letter_code
_entity_poly.pdbx_strand_id
1 'polypeptide(L)'
;MTTMFQTSLNAIEIISCGSTMDDFSREIDCFEYPRLRVLHDVDSSDPSRYDSDEPTGTLPIFRHVRTLVQPIDDGQHFWRWTLEKCTLDRTPTQHWTRHWKPPKLQLLIFTTPRKKNYTILSAKLVATLESHGIRCRYIPGIKPNEILDLDLELNGPVE
;
A
#
# COMPACT_ATOMS: atom_id res chain seq x y z
N MET A 1 -18.53 17.26 21.41
CA MET A 1 -17.15 17.29 20.85
C MET A 1 -16.91 16.20 19.80
N THR A 2 -17.69 15.13 19.75
CA THR A 2 -17.55 14.01 18.79
C THR A 2 -17.78 14.38 17.32
N THR A 3 -18.66 15.35 17.03
CA THR A 3 -19.06 15.69 15.65
C THR A 3 -17.99 16.39 14.82
N MET A 4 -17.12 17.22 15.43
CA MET A 4 -16.03 17.87 14.70
C MET A 4 -14.94 16.88 14.27
N PHE A 5 -14.56 15.96 15.15
CA PHE A 5 -13.54 14.95 14.82
C PHE A 5 -14.03 13.99 13.73
N GLN A 6 -15.29 13.56 13.77
CA GLN A 6 -15.88 12.72 12.72
C GLN A 6 -15.89 13.42 11.34
N THR A 7 -16.21 14.72 11.33
CA THR A 7 -16.24 15.51 10.08
C THR A 7 -14.86 15.60 9.44
N SER A 8 -13.81 15.76 10.25
CA SER A 8 -12.43 15.79 9.76
C SER A 8 -11.99 14.44 9.20
N LEU A 9 -12.29 13.33 9.87
CA LEU A 9 -11.96 11.98 9.38
C LEU A 9 -12.63 11.66 8.04
N ASN A 10 -13.88 12.10 7.86
CA ASN A 10 -14.62 11.95 6.62
C ASN A 10 -14.04 12.76 5.46
N ALA A 11 -13.07 13.65 5.67
CA ALA A 11 -12.43 14.43 4.62
C ALA A 11 -11.03 13.93 4.26
N ILE A 12 -10.48 12.96 5.01
CA ILE A 12 -9.13 12.45 4.79
C ILE A 12 -9.12 11.52 3.57
N GLU A 13 -8.43 11.94 2.51
CA GLU A 13 -8.26 11.15 1.29
C GLU A 13 -6.88 10.48 1.20
N ILE A 14 -5.88 11.08 1.84
CA ILE A 14 -4.50 10.62 1.89
C ILE A 14 -4.01 10.61 3.32
N ILE A 15 -3.34 9.52 3.71
CA ILE A 15 -2.53 9.51 4.91
C ILE A 15 -1.08 9.26 4.52
N SER A 16 -0.18 10.09 5.04
CA SER A 16 1.25 9.93 4.85
C SER A 16 1.89 9.55 6.16
N CYS A 17 2.55 8.39 6.20
CA CYS A 17 3.15 7.84 7.42
C CYS A 17 4.66 7.72 7.24
N GLY A 18 5.41 8.28 8.19
CA GLY A 18 6.84 7.98 8.37
C GLY A 18 7.10 6.89 9.41
N SER A 19 6.08 6.14 9.77
CA SER A 19 6.12 5.03 10.74
C SER A 19 5.73 3.73 10.05
N THR A 20 5.91 2.60 10.74
CA THR A 20 5.56 1.28 10.20
C THR A 20 4.08 1.17 9.84
N MET A 21 3.76 0.36 8.82
CA MET A 21 2.37 0.00 8.56
C MET A 21 1.72 -0.74 9.74
N ASP A 22 2.50 -1.44 10.55
CA ASP A 22 2.01 -2.19 11.70
C ASP A 22 1.54 -1.27 12.83
N ASP A 23 2.34 -0.25 13.18
CA ASP A 23 1.95 0.79 14.15
C ASP A 23 0.68 1.51 13.67
N PHE A 24 0.61 1.73 12.37
CA PHE A 24 -0.51 2.43 11.74
C PHE A 24 -1.79 1.58 11.71
N SER A 25 -1.69 0.26 11.53
CA SER A 25 -2.83 -0.65 11.53
C SER A 25 -3.59 -0.62 12.87
N ARG A 26 -2.87 -0.57 13.99
CA ARG A 26 -3.46 -0.57 15.34
C ARG A 26 -4.28 0.69 15.62
N GLU A 27 -3.85 1.84 15.12
CA GLU A 27 -4.56 3.11 15.32
C GLU A 27 -5.74 3.27 14.36
N ILE A 28 -5.61 2.77 13.13
CA ILE A 28 -6.67 2.86 12.11
C ILE A 28 -7.84 1.95 12.39
N ASP A 29 -7.62 0.80 13.01
CA ASP A 29 -8.69 -0.13 13.35
C ASP A 29 -9.75 0.50 14.28
N CYS A 30 -9.42 1.62 14.94
CA CYS A 30 -10.33 2.38 15.78
C CYS A 30 -11.21 3.38 15.02
N PHE A 31 -10.95 3.65 13.74
CA PHE A 31 -11.61 4.73 12.98
C PHE A 31 -12.04 4.30 11.58
N GLU A 32 -13.21 4.78 11.15
CA GLU A 32 -13.63 4.65 9.76
C GLU A 32 -13.11 5.83 8.93
N TYR A 33 -12.47 5.53 7.81
CA TYR A 33 -11.99 6.52 6.84
C TYR A 33 -12.70 6.31 5.50
N PRO A 34 -13.96 6.77 5.35
CA PRO A 34 -14.77 6.45 4.18
C PRO A 34 -14.19 7.00 2.87
N ARG A 35 -13.43 8.10 2.93
CA ARG A 35 -12.79 8.72 1.77
C ARG A 35 -11.30 8.39 1.61
N LEU A 36 -10.71 7.65 2.54
CA LEU A 36 -9.30 7.28 2.45
C LEU A 36 -9.09 6.37 1.26
N ARG A 37 -8.24 6.81 0.35
CA ARG A 37 -7.97 6.11 -0.91
C ARG A 37 -6.48 5.96 -1.18
N VAL A 38 -5.66 6.85 -0.62
CA VAL A 38 -4.20 6.83 -0.75
C VAL A 38 -3.53 6.59 0.60
N LEU A 39 -2.61 5.63 0.64
CA LEU A 39 -1.62 5.51 1.70
C LEU A 39 -0.24 5.86 1.13
N HIS A 40 0.46 6.77 1.78
CA HIS A 40 1.81 7.18 1.41
C HIS A 40 2.79 6.87 2.53
N ASP A 41 3.41 5.71 2.43
CA ASP A 41 4.45 5.26 3.33
C ASP A 41 5.79 5.85 2.86
N VAL A 42 6.40 6.69 3.69
CA VAL A 42 7.61 7.45 3.36
C VAL A 42 8.86 6.94 4.07
N ASP A 43 8.74 6.00 5.01
CA ASP A 43 9.88 5.56 5.82
C ASP A 43 9.80 4.09 6.23
N SER A 44 10.18 3.23 5.29
CA SER A 44 10.30 1.79 5.47
C SER A 44 11.74 1.33 5.62
N SER A 45 12.62 2.17 6.20
CA SER A 45 14.07 1.95 6.24
C SER A 45 14.55 0.78 7.12
N ASP A 46 13.65 0.04 7.76
CA ASP A 46 13.99 -1.07 8.65
C ASP A 46 13.44 -2.40 8.11
N PRO A 47 14.31 -3.23 7.49
CA PRO A 47 13.92 -4.49 6.89
C PRO A 47 13.51 -5.56 7.92
N SER A 48 13.80 -5.38 9.22
CA SER A 48 13.31 -6.28 10.27
C SER A 48 11.79 -6.18 10.48
N ARG A 49 11.15 -5.17 9.89
CA ARG A 49 9.69 -4.94 9.91
C ARG A 49 8.90 -5.87 9.00
N TYR A 50 9.57 -6.66 8.16
CA TYR A 50 8.93 -7.60 7.24
C TYR A 50 9.00 -9.06 7.70
N ASP A 51 9.49 -9.30 8.91
CA ASP A 51 9.50 -10.62 9.56
C ASP A 51 8.17 -10.95 10.25
N SER A 52 7.12 -10.13 10.10
CA SER A 52 5.80 -10.50 10.60
C SER A 52 5.24 -11.67 9.78
N ASP A 53 4.74 -12.70 10.47
CA ASP A 53 4.16 -13.88 9.83
C ASP A 53 2.84 -13.58 9.09
N GLU A 54 2.29 -12.37 9.22
CA GLU A 54 1.04 -11.98 8.59
C GLU A 54 1.25 -11.31 7.22
N PRO A 55 0.64 -11.85 6.14
CA PRO A 55 0.75 -11.25 4.83
C PRO A 55 0.00 -9.91 4.81
N THR A 56 0.74 -8.82 4.76
CA THR A 56 0.30 -7.42 4.92
C THR A 56 -0.93 -7.00 4.12
N GLY A 57 -1.28 -7.70 3.03
CA GLY A 57 -2.57 -7.51 2.34
C GLY A 57 -3.80 -7.85 3.19
N THR A 58 -3.64 -8.43 4.37
CA THR A 58 -4.69 -8.64 5.38
C THR A 58 -4.90 -7.44 6.30
N LEU A 59 -4.00 -6.44 6.30
CA LEU A 59 -4.16 -5.28 7.16
C LEU A 59 -5.50 -4.58 6.84
N PRO A 60 -6.32 -4.24 7.87
CA PRO A 60 -7.65 -3.70 7.64
C PRO A 60 -7.68 -2.42 6.82
N ILE A 61 -6.61 -1.61 6.84
CA ILE A 61 -6.48 -0.41 6.01
C ILE A 61 -6.62 -0.68 4.50
N PHE A 62 -6.19 -1.85 4.01
CA PHE A 62 -6.34 -2.21 2.59
C PHE A 62 -7.79 -2.48 2.16
N ARG A 63 -8.75 -2.45 3.10
CA ARG A 63 -10.19 -2.43 2.78
C ARG A 63 -10.68 -1.09 2.27
N HIS A 64 -9.90 -0.03 2.47
CA HIS A 64 -10.23 1.34 2.07
C HIS A 64 -9.24 1.88 1.04
N VAL A 65 -7.96 1.60 1.23
CA VAL A 65 -6.88 2.09 0.37
C VAL A 65 -6.87 1.37 -0.98
N ARG A 66 -6.92 2.16 -2.04
CA ARG A 66 -6.81 1.68 -3.43
C ARG A 66 -5.49 2.04 -4.10
N THR A 67 -4.79 3.04 -3.57
CA THR A 67 -3.46 3.46 -4.02
C THR A 67 -2.47 3.42 -2.87
N LEU A 68 -1.37 2.69 -3.04
CA LEU A 68 -0.26 2.69 -2.10
C LEU A 68 0.96 3.32 -2.74
N VAL A 69 1.63 4.20 -2.01
CA VAL A 69 2.89 4.85 -2.41
C VAL A 69 3.98 4.49 -1.41
N GLN A 70 5.10 3.98 -1.89
CA GLN A 70 6.20 3.46 -1.07
C GLN A 70 7.58 3.74 -1.67
N PRO A 71 8.66 3.77 -0.86
CA PRO A 71 10.02 3.82 -1.38
C PRO A 71 10.32 2.59 -2.24
N ILE A 72 11.01 2.78 -3.37
CA ILE A 72 11.29 1.71 -4.33
C ILE A 72 12.16 0.59 -3.74
N ASP A 73 13.14 0.91 -2.91
CA ASP A 73 14.11 -0.07 -2.43
C ASP A 73 13.43 -1.07 -1.49
N ASP A 74 12.77 -0.57 -0.45
CA ASP A 74 12.08 -1.39 0.54
C ASP A 74 10.78 -1.98 -0.02
N GLY A 75 9.99 -1.17 -0.74
CA GLY A 75 8.72 -1.59 -1.28
C GLY A 75 8.87 -2.76 -2.26
N GLN A 76 9.87 -2.73 -3.14
CA GLN A 76 10.08 -3.87 -4.04
C GLN A 76 10.45 -5.15 -3.30
N HIS A 77 11.30 -5.05 -2.26
CA HIS A 77 11.67 -6.20 -1.45
C HIS A 77 10.44 -6.78 -0.75
N PHE A 78 9.67 -5.90 -0.11
CA PHE A 78 8.42 -6.22 0.54
C PHE A 78 7.43 -6.94 -0.37
N TRP A 79 7.05 -6.33 -1.49
CA TRP A 79 6.05 -6.92 -2.39
C TRP A 79 6.52 -8.25 -3.01
N ARG A 80 7.82 -8.42 -3.28
CA ARG A 80 8.35 -9.73 -3.70
C ARG A 80 8.16 -10.77 -2.62
N TRP A 81 8.56 -10.47 -1.39
CA TRP A 81 8.43 -11.38 -0.27
C TRP A 81 6.95 -11.75 -0.01
N THR A 82 6.05 -10.77 0.01
CA THR A 82 4.61 -11.01 0.19
C THR A 82 4.04 -11.91 -0.91
N LEU A 83 4.36 -11.63 -2.17
CA LEU A 83 3.89 -12.42 -3.31
C LEU A 83 4.47 -13.84 -3.30
N GLU A 84 5.75 -13.99 -2.94
CA GLU A 84 6.41 -15.30 -2.84
C GLU A 84 5.79 -16.15 -1.73
N LYS A 85 5.55 -15.59 -0.54
CA LYS A 85 4.84 -16.27 0.56
C LYS A 85 3.44 -16.72 0.16
N CYS A 86 2.68 -15.84 -0.47
CA CYS A 86 1.33 -16.18 -0.95
C CYS A 86 1.34 -17.27 -2.03
N THR A 87 2.43 -17.40 -2.80
CA THR A 87 2.58 -18.44 -3.83
C THR A 87 3.05 -19.78 -3.25
N LEU A 88 3.92 -19.76 -2.23
CA LEU A 88 4.58 -20.93 -1.65
C LEU A 88 3.71 -21.70 -0.65
N ASP A 89 2.86 -21.01 0.11
CA ASP A 89 2.01 -21.63 1.12
C ASP A 89 0.78 -22.31 0.51
N ARG A 90 1.02 -23.48 -0.09
CA ARG A 90 0.00 -24.42 -0.57
C ARG A 90 -0.48 -25.40 0.50
N THR A 91 0.02 -25.28 1.74
CA THR A 91 -0.35 -26.17 2.84
C THR A 91 -1.84 -25.98 3.18
N PRO A 92 -2.64 -27.06 3.28
CA PRO A 92 -4.09 -26.98 3.47
C PRO A 92 -4.54 -26.25 4.76
N THR A 93 -3.63 -26.01 5.69
CA THR A 93 -3.90 -25.49 7.04
C THR A 93 -3.88 -23.97 7.14
N GLN A 94 -3.42 -23.25 6.11
CA GLN A 94 -3.45 -21.78 6.08
C GLN A 94 -4.32 -21.32 4.90
N HIS A 95 -5.63 -21.18 5.15
CA HIS A 95 -6.63 -20.84 4.13
C HIS A 95 -6.48 -19.42 3.52
N TRP A 96 -5.63 -18.58 4.10
CA TRP A 96 -5.49 -17.16 3.73
C TRP A 96 -4.58 -16.90 2.53
N THR A 97 -3.70 -17.85 2.17
CA THR A 97 -2.62 -17.64 1.19
C THR A 97 -3.05 -17.85 -0.27
N ARG A 98 -4.09 -18.66 -0.52
CA ARG A 98 -4.54 -19.00 -1.89
C ARG A 98 -5.17 -17.86 -2.67
N HIS A 99 -5.61 -16.79 -2.01
CA HIS A 99 -6.34 -15.69 -2.63
C HIS A 99 -5.82 -14.34 -2.15
N TRP A 100 -4.51 -14.19 -2.01
CA TRP A 100 -3.95 -12.89 -1.67
C TRP A 100 -4.24 -11.90 -2.81
N LYS A 101 -5.16 -11.00 -2.51
CA LYS A 101 -5.45 -9.77 -3.23
C LYS A 101 -6.07 -8.82 -2.22
N PRO A 102 -5.40 -7.71 -1.87
CA PRO A 102 -6.04 -6.69 -1.05
C PRO A 102 -7.29 -6.19 -1.79
N PRO A 103 -8.47 -6.17 -1.16
CA PRO A 103 -9.74 -6.12 -1.87
C PRO A 103 -9.93 -4.84 -2.70
N LYS A 104 -9.31 -3.72 -2.30
CA LYS A 104 -9.41 -2.45 -3.03
C LYS A 104 -8.11 -1.96 -3.64
N LEU A 105 -6.96 -2.59 -3.37
CA LEU A 105 -5.68 -2.11 -3.91
C LEU A 105 -5.65 -2.30 -5.43
N GLN A 106 -5.51 -1.19 -6.15
CA GLN A 106 -5.54 -1.11 -7.61
C GLN A 106 -4.27 -0.48 -8.19
N LEU A 107 -3.57 0.34 -7.41
CA LEU A 107 -2.38 1.07 -7.84
C LEU A 107 -1.28 1.01 -6.77
N LEU A 108 -0.08 0.64 -7.19
CA LEU A 108 1.14 0.71 -6.42
C LEU A 108 2.11 1.68 -7.10
N ILE A 109 2.54 2.70 -6.37
CA ILE A 109 3.49 3.71 -6.85
C ILE A 109 4.78 3.56 -6.03
N PHE A 110 5.84 3.13 -6.70
CA PHE A 110 7.18 3.24 -6.15
C PHE A 110 7.71 4.66 -6.36
N THR A 111 8.28 5.24 -5.32
CA THR A 111 8.90 6.57 -5.36
C THR A 111 10.31 6.52 -4.77
N THR A 112 11.03 7.61 -4.90
CA THR A 112 12.26 7.86 -4.14
C THR A 112 12.31 9.34 -3.76
N PRO A 113 12.63 9.67 -2.50
CA PRO A 113 12.69 11.06 -2.04
C PRO A 113 13.86 11.83 -2.66
N ARG A 114 14.85 11.14 -3.26
CA ARG A 114 16.01 11.77 -3.90
C ARG A 114 16.26 11.15 -5.26
N LYS A 115 16.66 11.96 -6.25
CA LYS A 115 17.18 11.49 -7.56
C LYS A 115 18.56 10.81 -7.43
N LYS A 116 18.74 9.95 -6.43
CA LYS A 116 20.00 9.23 -6.21
C LYS A 116 19.78 7.77 -6.57
N ASN A 117 20.59 7.34 -7.53
CA ASN A 117 20.66 6.01 -8.13
C ASN A 117 19.38 5.56 -8.84
N TYR A 118 19.54 5.11 -10.08
CA TYR A 118 18.47 4.54 -10.88
C TYR A 118 18.16 3.14 -10.34
N THR A 119 17.38 3.04 -9.26
CA THR A 119 16.82 1.74 -8.89
C THR A 119 15.84 1.34 -9.99
N ILE A 120 16.10 0.19 -10.62
CA ILE A 120 15.25 -0.35 -11.67
C ILE A 120 14.13 -1.13 -11.01
N LEU A 121 12.89 -0.78 -11.36
CA LEU A 121 11.72 -1.56 -10.97
C LEU A 121 11.77 -2.92 -11.69
N SER A 122 11.70 -4.00 -10.91
CA SER A 122 11.76 -5.36 -11.43
C SER A 122 10.57 -5.65 -12.36
N ALA A 123 10.85 -5.94 -13.63
CA ALA A 123 9.83 -6.31 -14.61
C ALA A 123 9.04 -7.55 -14.19
N LYS A 124 9.69 -8.51 -13.51
CA LYS A 124 9.02 -9.69 -12.96
C LYS A 124 7.99 -9.30 -11.89
N LEU A 125 8.36 -8.39 -10.98
CA LEU A 125 7.44 -7.91 -9.94
C LEU A 125 6.23 -7.20 -10.56
N VAL A 126 6.46 -6.33 -11.54
CA VAL A 126 5.38 -5.62 -12.26
C VAL A 126 4.41 -6.61 -12.89
N ALA A 127 4.92 -7.58 -13.66
CA ALA A 127 4.08 -8.58 -14.30
C ALA A 127 3.28 -9.42 -13.29
N THR A 128 3.89 -9.78 -12.15
CA THR A 128 3.17 -10.48 -11.08
C THR A 128 2.06 -9.60 -10.51
N LEU A 129 2.31 -8.35 -10.13
CA LEU A 129 1.28 -7.44 -9.62
C LEU A 129 0.14 -7.23 -10.62
N GLU A 130 0.46 -7.05 -11.90
CA GLU A 130 -0.54 -6.89 -12.96
C GLU A 130 -1.42 -8.14 -13.11
N SER A 131 -0.86 -9.34 -12.95
CA SER A 131 -1.64 -10.58 -12.97
C SER A 131 -2.66 -10.68 -11.82
N HIS A 132 -2.44 -9.94 -10.71
CA HIS A 132 -3.39 -9.78 -9.61
C HIS A 132 -4.35 -8.58 -9.80
N GLY A 133 -4.23 -7.85 -10.92
CA GLY A 133 -5.01 -6.66 -11.24
C GLY A 133 -4.52 -5.39 -10.52
N ILE A 134 -3.27 -5.37 -10.05
CA ILE A 134 -2.65 -4.21 -9.40
C ILE A 134 -1.73 -3.54 -10.43
N ARG A 135 -2.05 -2.29 -10.78
CA ARG A 135 -1.18 -1.47 -11.64
C ARG A 135 0.04 -1.03 -10.86
N CYS A 136 1.21 -1.04 -11.48
CA CYS A 136 2.46 -0.66 -10.84
C CYS A 136 3.16 0.45 -11.62
N ARG A 137 3.59 1.51 -10.94
CA ARG A 137 4.34 2.64 -11.53
C ARG A 137 5.56 2.97 -10.68
N TYR A 138 6.61 3.48 -11.32
CA TYR A 138 7.73 4.13 -10.63
C TYR A 138 7.76 5.60 -11.02
N ILE A 139 7.60 6.49 -10.04
CA ILE A 139 7.52 7.94 -10.24
C ILE A 139 8.42 8.62 -9.19
N PRO A 140 9.69 8.89 -9.52
CA PRO A 140 10.64 9.52 -8.60
C PRO A 140 10.17 10.90 -8.15
N GLY A 141 10.13 11.15 -6.84
CA GLY A 141 9.81 12.46 -6.28
C GLY A 141 8.37 12.93 -6.54
N ILE A 142 7.44 11.99 -6.74
CA ILE A 142 6.01 12.33 -6.87
C ILE A 142 5.51 13.09 -5.64
N LYS A 143 4.80 14.19 -5.88
CA LYS A 143 4.24 15.04 -4.83
C LYS A 143 2.85 14.55 -4.41
N PRO A 144 2.40 14.87 -3.17
CA PRO A 144 1.08 14.44 -2.69
C PRO A 144 -0.11 14.78 -3.60
N ASN A 145 -0.12 15.98 -4.20
CA ASN A 145 -1.18 16.38 -5.13
C ASN A 145 -1.15 15.54 -6.42
N GLU A 146 0.03 15.25 -6.94
CA GLU A 146 0.21 14.41 -8.13
C GLU A 146 -0.21 12.95 -7.86
N ILE A 147 -0.04 12.45 -6.64
CA ILE A 147 -0.54 11.12 -6.24
C ILE A 147 -2.07 11.07 -6.32
N LEU A 148 -2.76 12.10 -5.78
CA LEU A 148 -4.22 12.16 -5.79
C LEU A 148 -4.78 12.32 -7.21
N ASP A 149 -4.14 13.15 -8.04
CA ASP A 149 -4.53 13.32 -9.44
C ASP A 149 -4.39 12.00 -10.22
N LEU A 150 -3.28 11.28 -10.01
CA LEU A 150 -3.03 9.99 -10.64
C LEU A 150 -3.99 8.89 -10.15
N ASP A 151 -4.30 8.87 -8.84
CA ASP A 151 -5.30 7.97 -8.27
C ASP A 151 -6.69 8.25 -8.87
N LEU A 152 -7.08 9.53 -9.00
CA LEU A 152 -8.36 9.92 -9.59
C LEU A 152 -8.43 9.55 -11.07
N GLU A 153 -7.37 9.80 -11.84
CA GLU A 153 -7.28 9.44 -13.27
C GLU A 153 -7.44 7.93 -13.47
N LEU A 154 -6.75 7.13 -12.65
CA LEU A 154 -6.66 5.69 -12.85
C LEU A 154 -7.81 4.92 -12.21
N ASN A 155 -8.30 5.35 -11.04
CA ASN A 155 -9.29 4.61 -10.24
C ASN A 155 -10.67 5.29 -10.18
N GLY A 156 -10.84 6.50 -10.76
CA GLY A 156 -12.09 7.26 -10.73
C GLY A 156 -12.36 7.93 -9.37
N PRO A 157 -13.51 8.59 -9.17
CA PRO A 157 -13.89 9.12 -7.85
C PRO A 157 -14.08 8.00 -6.81
N VAL A 158 -14.10 8.34 -5.52
CA VAL A 158 -14.55 7.42 -4.47
C VAL A 158 -16.08 7.49 -4.41
N GLU A 159 -16.74 6.34 -4.41
CA GLU A 159 -18.20 6.22 -4.25
C GLU A 159 -18.66 6.46 -2.80
#